data_AF-A0A3E0NGX2-F1
#
_entry.id   AF-A0A3E0NGX2-F1
#
_cell.length_a   1.000
_cell.length_b   1.000
_cell.length_c   1.000
_cell.angle_alpha   90.00
_cell.angle_beta   90.00
_cell.angle_gamma   90.00
#
_symmetry.space_group_name_H-M   'P 1'
#
loop_
_entity.id
_entity.type
_entity.pdbx_description
1 polymer ?
#
loop_
_entity_poly.entity_id
_entity_poly.type
_entity_poly.pdbx_seq_one_letter_code
_entity_poly.pdbx_strand_id
1 'polypeptide(L)'
;MVTPTLTALIAELRDGLKARNAELSDQFSPERSVTDLLKARCAAVDDALCQLWAHFSLDESHATLAAVGGYGRGELYPQSDVDVLILIPDETKVDNTSLAGFVGALWDLGLKIGHSVRTPDECISLAASDITVMTTLIETRLLAGEE
;
A
#
# COMPACT_ATOMS: atom_id res chain seq x y z
N MET A 1 -14.52 -15.90 0.09
CA MET A 1 -15.20 -15.90 -1.22
C MET A 1 -15.25 -14.46 -1.70
N VAL A 2 -14.73 -14.16 -2.88
CA VAL A 2 -14.76 -12.79 -3.44
C VAL A 2 -16.21 -12.42 -3.74
N THR A 3 -16.70 -11.33 -3.16
CA THR A 3 -18.08 -10.86 -3.39
C THR A 3 -18.16 -10.11 -4.73
N PRO A 4 -19.33 -10.08 -5.40
CA PRO A 4 -19.49 -9.31 -6.64
C PRO A 4 -19.13 -7.83 -6.47
N THR A 5 -19.36 -7.28 -5.28
CA THR A 5 -19.01 -5.90 -4.92
C THR A 5 -17.50 -5.69 -4.86
N LEU A 6 -16.75 -6.63 -4.27
CA LEU A 6 -15.29 -6.57 -4.22
C LEU A 6 -14.67 -6.67 -5.62
N THR A 7 -15.17 -7.58 -6.46
CA THR A 7 -14.68 -7.71 -7.84
C THR A 7 -14.89 -6.43 -8.64
N ALA A 8 -16.05 -5.78 -8.49
CA ALA A 8 -16.33 -4.51 -9.17
C ALA A 8 -15.40 -3.39 -8.68
N LEU A 9 -15.19 -3.28 -7.37
CA LEU A 9 -14.28 -2.30 -6.78
C LEU A 9 -12.84 -2.49 -7.27
N ILE A 10 -12.32 -3.73 -7.24
CA ILE A 10 -10.97 -4.03 -7.73
C ILE A 10 -10.82 -3.63 -9.21
N ALA A 11 -11.81 -3.93 -10.03
CA ALA A 11 -11.78 -3.57 -11.45
C ALA A 11 -11.76 -2.04 -11.64
N GLU A 12 -12.62 -1.31 -10.92
CA GLU A 12 -12.66 0.15 -10.94
C GLU A 12 -11.32 0.77 -10.52
N LEU A 13 -10.76 0.33 -9.39
CA LEU A 13 -9.50 0.81 -8.87
C LEU A 13 -8.33 0.53 -9.83
N ARG A 14 -8.26 -0.70 -10.37
CA ARG A 14 -7.23 -1.07 -11.34
C ARG A 14 -7.31 -0.22 -12.61
N ASP A 15 -8.51 -0.03 -13.14
CA ASP A 15 -8.71 0.73 -14.37
C ASP A 15 -8.43 2.23 -14.14
N GLY A 16 -8.79 2.76 -12.97
CA GLY A 16 -8.45 4.11 -12.52
C GLY A 16 -6.94 4.32 -12.39
N LEU A 17 -6.23 3.39 -11.73
CA LEU A 17 -4.77 3.41 -11.62
C LEU A 17 -4.11 3.37 -13.00
N LYS A 18 -4.59 2.51 -13.89
CA LYS A 18 -4.07 2.41 -15.27
C LYS A 18 -4.27 3.71 -16.05
N ALA A 19 -5.46 4.30 -15.98
CA ALA A 19 -5.76 5.57 -16.64
C ALA A 19 -4.90 6.71 -16.09
N ARG A 20 -4.78 6.80 -14.76
CA ARG A 20 -3.95 7.82 -14.10
C ARG A 20 -2.48 7.70 -14.48
N ASN A 21 -1.96 6.48 -14.59
CA ASN A 21 -0.58 6.26 -15.02
C ASN A 21 -0.33 6.67 -16.47
N ALA A 22 -1.29 6.44 -17.37
CA ALA A 22 -1.20 6.90 -18.74
C ALA A 22 -1.19 8.44 -18.79
N GLU A 23 -2.10 9.09 -18.05
CA GLU A 23 -2.16 10.55 -17.99
C GLU A 23 -0.86 11.19 -17.46
N LEU A 24 -0.29 10.63 -16.39
CA LEU A 24 0.98 11.11 -15.82
C LEU A 24 2.16 10.87 -16.77
N SER A 25 2.12 9.77 -17.53
CA SER A 25 3.11 9.50 -18.57
C SER A 25 3.04 10.52 -19.70
N ASP A 26 1.83 10.92 -20.12
CA ASP A 26 1.63 11.94 -21.17
C ASP A 26 2.07 13.35 -20.71
N GLN A 27 2.05 13.61 -19.41
CA GLN A 27 2.52 14.88 -18.81
C GLN A 27 4.05 14.93 -18.64
N PHE A 28 4.76 13.82 -18.80
CA PHE A 28 6.20 13.76 -18.58
C PHE A 28 6.96 14.63 -19.59
N SER A 29 7.91 15.41 -19.08
CA SER A 29 8.85 16.19 -19.88
C SER A 29 10.23 16.15 -19.24
N PRO A 30 11.31 15.90 -20.01
CA PRO A 30 12.67 15.89 -19.48
C PRO A 30 13.15 17.28 -19.00
N GLU A 31 12.42 18.35 -19.34
CA GLU A 31 12.75 19.73 -18.94
C GLU A 31 12.11 20.15 -17.62
N ARG A 32 11.26 19.31 -17.02
CA ARG A 32 10.53 19.58 -15.78
C ARG A 32 10.92 18.60 -14.69
N SER A 33 10.80 19.04 -13.43
CA SER A 33 10.94 18.13 -12.30
C SER A 33 9.86 17.05 -12.35
N VAL A 34 10.26 15.80 -12.10
CA VAL A 34 9.34 14.65 -12.04
C VAL A 34 8.61 14.56 -10.71
N THR A 35 9.03 15.32 -9.69
CA THR A 35 8.53 15.18 -8.30
C THR A 35 7.01 15.28 -8.20
N ASP A 36 6.37 16.20 -8.91
CA ASP A 36 4.91 16.36 -8.85
C ASP A 36 4.19 15.17 -9.50
N LEU A 37 4.77 14.56 -10.54
CA LEU A 37 4.25 13.35 -11.16
C LEU A 37 4.38 12.15 -10.22
N LEU A 38 5.50 12.03 -9.50
CA LEU A 38 5.69 10.97 -8.49
C LEU A 38 4.68 11.11 -7.35
N LYS A 39 4.51 12.33 -6.82
CA LYS A 39 3.50 12.61 -5.78
C LYS A 39 2.08 12.29 -6.25
N ALA A 40 1.73 12.69 -7.47
CA ALA A 40 0.43 12.41 -8.04
C ALA A 40 0.20 10.90 -8.25
N ARG A 41 1.23 10.16 -8.63
CA ARG A 41 1.18 8.70 -8.74
C ARG A 41 1.03 8.05 -7.36
N CYS A 42 1.82 8.46 -6.37
CA CYS A 42 1.69 8.01 -4.98
C CYS A 42 0.28 8.25 -4.45
N ALA A 43 -0.26 9.46 -4.60
CA ALA A 43 -1.60 9.79 -4.11
C ALA A 43 -2.69 8.90 -4.74
N ALA A 44 -2.55 8.53 -6.02
CA ALA A 44 -3.49 7.63 -6.67
C ALA A 44 -3.41 6.19 -6.13
N VAL A 45 -2.20 5.72 -5.81
CA VAL A 45 -2.00 4.40 -5.17
C VAL A 45 -2.47 4.43 -3.72
N ASP A 46 -2.18 5.48 -2.97
CA ASP A 46 -2.66 5.69 -1.60
C ASP A 46 -4.19 5.58 -1.56
N ASP A 47 -4.88 6.34 -2.41
CA ASP A 47 -6.35 6.34 -2.49
C ASP A 47 -6.91 4.95 -2.81
N ALA A 48 -6.35 4.25 -3.79
CA ALA A 48 -6.79 2.90 -4.14
C ALA A 48 -6.59 1.89 -2.99
N LEU A 49 -5.46 1.98 -2.27
CA LEU A 49 -5.19 1.12 -1.13
C LEU A 49 -6.10 1.44 0.05
N CYS A 50 -6.36 2.72 0.34
CA CYS A 50 -7.26 3.14 1.40
C CYS A 50 -8.72 2.75 1.12
N GLN A 51 -9.17 2.82 -0.13
CA GLN A 51 -10.52 2.34 -0.51
C GLN A 51 -10.66 0.82 -0.34
N LEU A 52 -9.65 0.03 -0.72
CA LEU A 52 -9.66 -1.41 -0.42
C LEU A 52 -9.61 -1.67 1.08
N TRP A 53 -8.75 -0.97 1.81
CA TRP A 53 -8.63 -1.12 3.26
C TRP A 53 -9.98 -0.90 3.97
N ALA A 54 -10.67 0.19 3.61
CA ALA A 54 -12.00 0.51 4.12
C ALA A 54 -13.06 -0.53 3.72
N HIS A 55 -12.98 -1.12 2.52
CA HIS A 55 -13.89 -2.19 2.10
C HIS A 55 -13.83 -3.42 3.02
N PHE A 56 -12.66 -3.72 3.56
CA PHE A 56 -12.46 -4.83 4.51
C PHE A 56 -12.66 -4.41 5.97
N SER A 57 -13.12 -3.18 6.25
CA SER A 57 -13.36 -2.67 7.61
C SER A 57 -12.14 -2.81 8.54
N LEU A 58 -10.93 -2.72 7.99
CA LEU A 58 -9.70 -2.96 8.76
C LEU A 58 -9.36 -1.81 9.73
N ASP A 59 -9.92 -0.62 9.52
CA ASP A 59 -9.81 0.50 10.47
C ASP A 59 -10.40 0.16 11.86
N GLU A 60 -11.36 -0.77 11.93
CA GLU A 60 -11.99 -1.20 13.19
C GLU A 60 -11.14 -2.24 13.96
N SER A 61 -10.06 -2.74 13.34
CA SER A 61 -9.25 -3.85 13.87
C SER A 61 -7.98 -3.41 14.63
N HIS A 62 -7.82 -2.11 14.89
CA HIS A 62 -6.57 -1.50 15.40
C HIS A 62 -5.33 -1.85 14.56
N ALA A 63 -5.54 -2.24 13.30
CA ALA A 63 -4.47 -2.47 12.36
C ALA A 63 -4.11 -1.16 11.65
N THR A 64 -2.87 -1.06 11.22
CA THR A 64 -2.34 0.13 10.52
C THR A 64 -1.74 -0.28 9.19
N LEU A 65 -2.09 0.44 8.13
CA LEU A 65 -1.51 0.30 6.81
C LEU A 65 -0.48 1.41 6.59
N ALA A 66 0.75 1.04 6.31
CA ALA A 66 1.84 1.96 6.01
C ALA A 66 2.48 1.64 4.65
N ALA A 67 2.76 2.68 3.87
CA ALA A 67 3.71 2.60 2.78
C ALA A 67 5.13 2.53 3.34
N VAL A 68 6.01 1.74 2.73
CA VAL A 68 7.41 1.61 3.16
C VAL A 68 8.38 1.77 1.99
N GLY A 69 9.66 1.94 2.29
CA GLY A 69 10.70 2.05 1.28
C GLY A 69 10.52 3.27 0.36
N GLY A 70 10.80 3.11 -0.93
CA GLY A 70 10.60 4.19 -1.92
C GLY A 70 9.16 4.66 -2.04
N TYR A 71 8.19 3.78 -1.83
CA TYR A 71 6.78 4.16 -1.81
C TYR A 71 6.43 5.00 -0.57
N GLY A 72 6.97 4.64 0.59
CA GLY A 72 6.84 5.42 1.81
C GLY A 72 7.44 6.82 1.69
N ARG A 73 8.60 6.97 1.02
CA ARG A 73 9.20 8.28 0.69
C ARG A 73 8.41 9.11 -0.34
N GLY A 74 7.37 8.56 -0.96
CA GLY A 74 6.62 9.24 -2.02
C GLY A 74 7.31 9.24 -3.38
N GLU A 75 8.23 8.29 -3.61
CA GLU A 75 9.09 8.20 -4.80
C GLU A 75 8.68 7.03 -5.70
N LEU A 76 7.39 6.94 -6.04
CA LEU A 76 6.89 5.83 -6.86
C LEU A 76 7.09 6.10 -8.35
N TYR A 77 8.25 5.71 -8.89
CA TYR A 77 8.55 5.81 -10.32
C TYR A 77 7.69 4.85 -11.16
N PRO A 78 7.65 5.03 -12.50
CA PRO A 78 7.06 4.04 -13.38
C PRO A 78 7.67 2.66 -13.13
N GLN A 79 6.81 1.64 -13.02
CA GLN A 79 7.19 0.24 -12.75
C GLN A 79 7.84 -0.03 -11.38
N SER A 80 7.97 0.97 -10.50
CA SER A 80 8.39 0.73 -9.11
C SER A 80 7.44 -0.21 -8.39
N ASP A 81 8.01 -0.97 -7.46
CA ASP A 81 7.28 -1.82 -6.54
C ASP A 81 6.51 -0.94 -5.54
N VAL A 82 5.32 -1.40 -5.16
CA VAL A 82 4.48 -0.80 -4.13
C VAL A 82 4.62 -1.69 -2.90
N ASP A 83 5.44 -1.28 -1.94
CA ASP A 83 5.66 -2.05 -0.72
C ASP A 83 4.83 -1.49 0.44
N VAL A 84 4.04 -2.35 1.08
CA VAL A 84 3.22 -2.00 2.23
C VAL A 84 3.56 -2.84 3.46
N LEU A 85 3.46 -2.21 4.63
CA LEU A 85 3.50 -2.85 5.92
C LEU A 85 2.10 -2.77 6.54
N ILE A 86 1.57 -3.91 6.92
CA ILE A 86 0.35 -4.03 7.71
C ILE A 86 0.79 -4.32 9.15
N LEU A 87 0.71 -3.31 10.00
CA LEU A 87 0.98 -3.45 11.42
C LEU A 87 -0.28 -3.93 12.13
N ILE A 88 -0.15 -4.99 12.92
CA ILE A 88 -1.22 -5.54 13.74
C ILE A 88 -0.81 -5.52 15.21
N PRO A 89 -1.72 -5.24 16.16
CA PRO A 89 -1.36 -5.17 17.58
C PRO A 89 -0.93 -6.53 18.13
N ASP A 90 -1.66 -7.58 17.75
CA ASP A 90 -1.30 -9.00 17.91
C ASP A 90 -2.15 -9.86 16.96
N GLU A 91 -1.72 -11.10 16.71
CA GLU A 91 -2.39 -12.03 15.78
C GLU A 91 -3.83 -12.41 16.17
N THR A 92 -4.22 -12.20 17.44
CA THR A 92 -5.53 -12.63 17.97
C THR A 92 -6.58 -11.53 17.89
N LYS A 93 -6.17 -10.28 17.71
CA LYS A 93 -7.06 -9.10 17.70
C LYS A 93 -7.51 -8.66 16.31
N VAL A 94 -6.92 -9.20 15.25
CA VAL A 94 -7.28 -8.86 13.88
C VAL A 94 -8.19 -9.91 13.27
N ASP A 95 -9.18 -9.46 12.50
CA ASP A 95 -9.99 -10.36 11.69
C ASP A 95 -9.13 -10.91 10.53
N ASN A 96 -8.61 -12.12 10.74
CA ASN A 96 -7.79 -12.84 9.77
C ASN A 96 -8.52 -13.08 8.43
N THR A 97 -9.86 -13.09 8.41
CA THR A 97 -10.62 -13.25 7.16
C THR A 97 -10.56 -11.99 6.33
N SER A 98 -10.81 -10.83 6.96
CA SER A 98 -10.73 -9.52 6.32
C SER A 98 -9.31 -9.19 5.90
N LEU A 99 -8.32 -9.48 6.75
CA LEU A 99 -6.91 -9.28 6.42
C LEU A 99 -6.46 -10.14 5.24
N ALA A 100 -6.78 -11.44 5.24
CA ALA A 100 -6.45 -12.32 4.11
C ALA A 100 -7.18 -11.90 2.82
N GLY A 101 -8.42 -11.41 2.95
CA GLY A 101 -9.18 -10.85 1.84
C GLY A 101 -8.51 -9.62 1.23
N PHE A 102 -8.08 -8.68 2.08
CA PHE A 102 -7.34 -7.49 1.68
C PHE A 102 -6.04 -7.87 0.97
N VAL A 103 -5.21 -8.72 1.59
CA VAL A 103 -3.95 -9.20 0.99
C VAL A 103 -4.18 -9.89 -0.35
N GLY A 104 -5.25 -10.69 -0.48
CA GLY A 104 -5.63 -11.29 -1.74
C GLY A 104 -5.97 -10.26 -2.81
N ALA A 105 -6.77 -9.25 -2.45
CA ALA A 105 -7.22 -8.19 -3.37
C ALA A 105 -6.07 -7.31 -3.89
N LEU A 106 -4.99 -7.14 -3.11
CA LEU A 106 -3.82 -6.34 -3.52
C LEU A 106 -3.22 -6.81 -4.86
N TRP A 107 -3.18 -8.12 -5.10
CA TRP A 107 -2.60 -8.70 -6.30
C TRP A 107 -3.42 -8.41 -7.57
N ASP A 108 -4.71 -8.15 -7.41
CA ASP A 108 -5.63 -7.93 -8.52
C ASP A 108 -5.68 -6.47 -9.00
N LEU A 109 -5.03 -5.54 -8.28
CA LEU A 109 -4.93 -4.12 -8.63
C LEU A 109 -4.06 -3.82 -9.86
N GLY A 110 -3.32 -4.81 -10.37
CA GLY A 110 -2.38 -4.61 -11.48
C GLY A 110 -1.11 -3.85 -11.07
N LEU A 111 -0.79 -3.82 -9.78
CA LEU A 111 0.45 -3.28 -9.22
C LEU A 111 1.46 -4.41 -8.97
N LYS A 112 2.76 -4.10 -9.02
CA LYS A 112 3.79 -5.00 -8.47
C LYS A 112 3.89 -4.72 -6.98
N ILE A 113 3.09 -5.46 -6.20
CA ILE A 113 2.91 -5.20 -4.77
C ILE A 113 3.73 -6.16 -3.91
N GLY A 114 4.51 -5.61 -2.98
CA GLY A 114 5.10 -6.33 -1.85
C GLY A 114 4.32 -6.01 -0.60
N HIS A 115 4.13 -6.98 0.29
CA HIS A 115 3.48 -6.74 1.57
C HIS A 115 4.15 -7.52 2.70
N SER A 116 4.00 -7.02 3.91
CA SER A 116 4.31 -7.76 5.14
C SER A 116 3.25 -7.49 6.20
N VAL A 117 2.90 -8.50 6.97
CA VAL A 117 2.04 -8.37 8.16
C VAL A 117 2.93 -8.62 9.37
N ARG A 118 2.99 -7.68 10.31
CA ARG A 118 3.87 -7.78 11.49
C ARG A 118 3.26 -7.11 12.71
N THR A 119 3.64 -7.57 13.88
CA THR A 119 3.50 -6.83 15.13
C THR A 119 4.65 -5.82 15.30
N PRO A 120 4.48 -4.79 16.15
CA PRO A 120 5.58 -3.88 16.50
C PRO A 120 6.82 -4.61 17.04
N ASP A 121 6.62 -5.64 17.87
CA ASP A 121 7.71 -6.43 18.46
C ASP A 121 8.49 -7.22 17.41
N GLU A 122 7.81 -7.76 16.39
CA GLU A 122 8.45 -8.40 15.25
C GLU A 122 9.24 -7.40 14.40
N CYS A 123 8.69 -6.20 14.17
CA CYS A 123 9.41 -5.13 13.47
C CYS A 123 10.71 -4.76 14.21
N ILE A 124 10.65 -4.58 15.52
CA ILE A 124 11.83 -4.27 16.35
C ILE A 124 12.85 -5.40 16.29
N SER A 125 12.40 -6.64 16.48
CA SER A 125 13.27 -7.82 16.47
C SER A 125 13.96 -8.01 15.12
N LEU A 126 13.22 -7.87 14.02
CA LEU A 126 13.77 -7.99 12.67
C LEU A 126 14.72 -6.85 12.35
N ALA A 127 14.38 -5.60 12.68
CA ALA A 127 15.24 -4.44 12.47
C ALA A 127 16.59 -4.57 13.21
N ALA A 128 16.60 -5.19 14.39
CA ALA A 128 17.83 -5.45 15.14
C ALA A 128 18.75 -6.48 14.44
N SER A 129 18.18 -7.37 13.62
CA SER A 129 18.90 -8.46 12.96
C SER A 129 19.17 -8.22 11.46
N ASP A 130 18.45 -7.30 10.83
CA ASP A 130 18.53 -7.00 9.40
C ASP A 130 18.46 -5.49 9.15
N ILE A 131 19.59 -4.94 8.72
CA ILE A 131 19.71 -3.51 8.39
C ILE A 131 18.75 -3.07 7.28
N THR A 132 18.39 -3.97 6.36
CA THR A 132 17.46 -3.68 5.26
C THR A 132 16.05 -3.47 5.78
N VAL A 133 15.63 -4.26 6.77
CA VAL A 133 14.35 -4.07 7.46
C VAL A 133 14.38 -2.76 8.24
N MET A 134 15.46 -2.48 8.96
CA MET A 134 15.60 -1.22 9.70
C MET A 134 15.49 0.00 8.78
N THR A 135 16.20 0.03 7.64
CA THR A 135 16.12 1.14 6.70
C THR A 135 14.71 1.29 6.11
N THR A 136 14.05 0.18 5.81
CA THR A 136 12.67 0.19 5.29
C THR A 136 11.68 0.79 6.30
N LEU A 137 11.85 0.51 7.59
CA LEU A 137 10.98 1.03 8.66
C LEU A 137 11.18 2.53 8.92
N ILE A 138 12.39 3.07 8.68
CA ILE A 138 12.65 4.51 8.76
C ILE A 138 11.91 5.27 7.65
N GLU A 139 11.58 4.57 6.56
CA GLU A 139 10.95 5.11 5.36
C GLU A 139 9.44 4.85 5.34
N THR A 140 8.80 4.85 6.52
CA THR A 140 7.37 4.58 6.69
C THR A 140 6.52 5.83 6.50
N ARG A 141 5.34 5.66 5.89
CA ARG A 141 4.31 6.69 5.78
C ARG A 141 2.93 6.08 5.99
N LEU A 142 2.19 6.61 6.94
CA LEU A 142 0.82 6.18 7.25
C LEU A 142 -0.09 6.35 6.03
N LEU A 143 -0.87 5.31 5.73
CA LEU A 143 -1.94 5.34 4.72
C LEU A 143 -3.33 5.28 5.37
N ALA A 144 -3.53 4.32 6.28
CA ALA A 144 -4.80 4.09 6.97
C ALA A 144 -4.59 3.43 8.36
N GLY A 145 -5.62 3.46 9.22
CA GLY A 145 -5.54 2.98 10.60
C GLY A 145 -5.07 4.04 11.61
N GLU A 146 -4.66 3.58 12.79
CA GLU A 146 -4.20 4.43 13.90
C GLU A 146 -2.68 4.70 13.81
N GLU A 147 -2.24 5.88 14.24
CA GLU A 147 -0.83 6.30 14.33
C GLU A 147 -0.14 5.78 15.60
#